data_AF-A0A2V5VF97-F1
#
_entry.id   AF-A0A2V5VF97-F1
#
_cell.length_a   1.000
_cell.length_b   1.000
_cell.length_c   1.000
_cell.angle_alpha   90.00
_cell.angle_beta   90.00
_cell.angle_gamma   90.00
#
_symmetry.space_group_name_H-M   'P 1'
#
loop_
_entity.id
_entity.type
_entity.pdbx_description
1 polymer ?
#
loop_
_entity_poly.entity_id
_entity_poly.type
_entity_poly.pdbx_seq_one_letter_code
_entity_poly.pdbx_strand_id
1 'polypeptide(L)'
;DAETSLTLQIGIRKEPNAAFDHTKVKIQVFFYDTVEDKDVKLTDADVNYEWLTSKHDWTDTNPEILSVSYLRPKTKGGSSEAALSAAAASVRPPGKGRAAKMSSSAEGARRYLGYRILVYYDDKLQAVQAEPARLLQLFPPSESGSSP
;
A
#
# COMPACT_ATOMS: atom_id res chain seq x y z
N ASP A 1 11.88 -7.07 11.23
CA ASP A 1 11.69 -5.61 11.23
C ASP A 1 11.14 -5.19 9.87
N ALA A 2 9.98 -4.56 9.83
CA ALA A 2 9.34 -4.09 8.59
C ALA A 2 9.78 -2.64 8.29
N GLU A 3 9.94 -2.28 7.01
CA GLU A 3 10.32 -0.90 6.64
C GLU A 3 9.14 0.04 6.71
N THR A 4 7.97 -0.46 6.33
CA THR A 4 6.72 0.30 6.29
C THR A 4 5.59 -0.68 6.55
N SER A 5 4.88 -0.44 7.64
CA SER A 5 3.63 -1.12 7.99
C SER A 5 2.51 -0.09 7.96
N LEU A 6 1.52 -0.31 7.11
CA LEU A 6 0.36 0.56 6.98
C LEU A 6 -0.90 -0.28 7.12
N THR A 7 -1.89 0.25 7.81
CA THR A 7 -3.20 -0.37 7.95
C THR A 7 -4.23 0.58 7.38
N LEU A 8 -4.90 0.15 6.31
CA LEU A 8 -5.95 0.88 5.65
C LEU A 8 -7.30 0.33 6.09
N GLN A 9 -8.13 1.16 6.71
CA GLN A 9 -9.48 0.79 7.12
C GLN A 9 -10.49 1.38 6.15
N ILE A 10 -11.27 0.51 5.51
CA ILE A 10 -12.24 0.88 4.48
C ILE A 10 -13.63 0.62 5.05
N GLY A 11 -14.36 1.71 5.34
CA GLY A 11 -15.75 1.64 5.79
C GLY A 11 -16.70 1.50 4.61
N ILE A 12 -17.31 0.35 4.46
CA ILE A 12 -18.28 0.06 3.40
C ILE A 12 -19.67 0.20 3.97
N ARG A 13 -20.44 1.10 3.39
CA ARG A 13 -21.80 1.40 3.82
C ARG A 13 -22.81 0.88 2.81
N LYS A 14 -23.89 0.29 3.32
CA LYS A 14 -25.04 -0.08 2.49
C LYS A 14 -26.00 1.11 2.39
N GLU A 15 -26.43 1.40 1.16
CA GLU A 15 -27.50 2.37 0.92
C GLU A 15 -28.84 1.84 1.51
N PRO A 16 -29.52 2.63 2.36
CA PRO A 16 -30.80 2.23 2.91
C PRO A 16 -31.84 2.16 1.78
N ASN A 17 -32.61 1.07 1.74
CA ASN A 17 -33.64 0.75 0.72
C ASN A 17 -33.19 0.01 -0.55
N ALA A 18 -31.94 -0.43 -0.66
CA ALA A 18 -31.52 -1.35 -1.72
C ALA A 18 -31.55 -2.81 -1.24
N ALA A 19 -32.10 -3.71 -2.07
CA ALA A 19 -31.86 -5.15 -1.95
C ALA A 19 -30.36 -5.37 -2.21
N PHE A 20 -29.62 -5.60 -1.13
CA PHE A 20 -28.17 -5.71 -1.15
C PHE A 20 -27.78 -7.18 -1.01
N ASP A 21 -27.07 -7.68 -2.00
CA ASP A 21 -26.46 -9.00 -1.98
C ASP A 21 -24.95 -8.84 -1.75
N HIS A 22 -24.48 -9.33 -0.62
CA HIS A 22 -23.07 -9.26 -0.26
C HIS A 22 -22.16 -10.05 -1.21
N THR A 23 -22.67 -11.06 -1.91
CA THR A 23 -21.85 -11.86 -2.83
C THR A 23 -21.48 -11.08 -4.08
N LYS A 24 -22.24 -10.01 -4.36
CA LYS A 24 -22.05 -9.13 -5.51
C LYS A 24 -21.09 -7.98 -5.23
N VAL A 25 -20.69 -7.76 -3.98
CA VAL A 25 -19.73 -6.72 -3.63
C VAL A 25 -18.32 -7.20 -3.92
N LYS A 26 -17.54 -6.37 -4.62
CA LYS A 26 -16.14 -6.66 -4.91
C LYS A 26 -15.32 -5.42 -4.63
N ILE A 27 -14.51 -5.48 -3.59
CA ILE A 27 -13.59 -4.40 -3.22
C ILE A 27 -12.20 -4.77 -3.71
N GLN A 28 -11.62 -3.93 -4.56
CA GLN A 28 -10.26 -4.09 -5.04
C GLN A 28 -9.40 -2.94 -4.52
N VAL A 29 -8.37 -3.29 -3.75
CA VAL A 29 -7.41 -2.31 -3.22
C VAL A 29 -6.07 -2.55 -3.90
N PHE A 30 -5.54 -1.51 -4.51
CA PHE A 30 -4.27 -1.50 -5.21
C PHE A 30 -3.33 -0.54 -4.50
N PHE A 31 -2.24 -1.06 -3.95
CA PHE A 31 -1.17 -0.23 -3.40
C PHE A 31 -0.14 0.06 -4.49
N TYR A 32 0.39 1.27 -4.48
CA TYR A 32 1.37 1.75 -5.44
C TYR A 32 2.62 2.25 -4.72
N ASP A 33 3.75 2.00 -5.34
CA ASP A 33 5.04 2.50 -4.93
C ASP A 33 5.68 3.32 -6.02
N THR A 34 6.52 4.26 -5.61
CA THR A 34 7.39 5.00 -6.52
C THR A 34 8.77 4.35 -6.51
N VAL A 35 9.26 3.98 -7.69
CA VAL A 35 10.62 3.50 -7.93
C VAL A 35 11.48 4.72 -8.26
N GLU A 36 12.53 4.95 -7.48
CA GLU A 36 13.46 6.08 -7.66
C GLU A 36 12.74 7.45 -7.72
N ASP A 37 11.59 7.56 -7.03
CA ASP A 37 10.71 8.74 -7.02
C ASP A 37 10.23 9.21 -8.42
N LYS A 38 10.42 8.39 -9.46
CA LYS A 38 10.09 8.71 -10.86
C LYS A 38 8.98 7.85 -11.42
N ASP A 39 8.99 6.55 -11.11
CA ASP A 39 8.13 5.58 -11.79
C ASP A 39 7.12 4.97 -10.80
N VAL A 40 5.82 5.08 -11.10
CA VAL A 40 4.75 4.55 -10.23
C VAL A 40 4.41 3.13 -10.66
N LYS A 41 4.63 2.17 -9.76
CA LYS A 41 4.33 0.75 -9.99
C LYS A 41 3.44 0.19 -8.89
N LEU A 42 2.71 -0.87 -9.22
CA LEU A 42 2.00 -1.66 -8.22
C LEU A 42 2.98 -2.21 -7.19
N THR A 43 2.52 -2.28 -5.95
CA THR A 43 3.34 -2.82 -4.88
C THR A 43 3.62 -4.30 -5.08
N ASP A 44 4.84 -4.70 -4.73
CA ASP A 44 5.22 -6.09 -4.50
C ASP A 44 5.22 -6.46 -3.01
N ALA A 45 4.79 -5.53 -2.13
CA ALA A 45 4.70 -5.80 -0.70
C ALA A 45 3.62 -6.82 -0.38
N ASP A 46 3.71 -7.41 0.81
CA ASP A 46 2.71 -8.33 1.30
C ASP A 46 1.46 -7.52 1.73
N VAL A 47 0.30 -7.88 1.18
CA VAL A 47 -0.98 -7.20 1.45
C VAL A 47 -1.98 -8.23 1.94
N ASN A 48 -2.44 -8.07 3.18
CA ASN A 48 -3.46 -8.92 3.79
C ASN A 48 -4.80 -8.19 3.86
N TYR A 49 -5.88 -8.92 3.57
CA TYR A 49 -7.26 -8.40 3.60
C TYR A 49 -8.03 -9.11 4.72
N GLU A 50 -8.52 -8.34 5.68
CA GLU A 50 -9.22 -8.86 6.85
C GLU A 50 -10.47 -8.03 7.13
N TRP A 51 -11.62 -8.68 7.15
CA TRP A 51 -12.85 -8.02 7.59
C TRP A 51 -12.91 -7.99 9.10
N LEU A 52 -13.10 -6.79 9.67
CA LEU A 52 -13.25 -6.61 11.12
C LEU A 52 -14.68 -6.95 11.59
N THR A 53 -15.63 -7.06 10.66
CA THR A 53 -17.02 -7.42 10.93
C THR A 53 -17.26 -8.90 10.69
N SER A 54 -17.87 -9.59 11.66
CA SER A 54 -18.09 -11.05 11.57
C SER A 54 -19.22 -11.45 10.60
N LYS A 55 -20.23 -10.60 10.47
CA LYS A 55 -21.32 -10.76 9.50
C LYS A 55 -21.13 -9.71 8.42
N HIS A 56 -21.09 -10.17 7.18
CA HIS A 56 -20.98 -9.34 5.98
C HIS A 56 -22.36 -9.14 5.38
N ASP A 57 -23.34 -8.81 6.22
CA ASP A 57 -24.73 -8.66 5.76
C ASP A 57 -25.12 -7.18 5.69
N TRP A 58 -24.27 -6.27 6.19
CA TRP A 58 -24.50 -4.83 6.34
C TRP A 58 -25.86 -4.48 6.97
N THR A 59 -26.42 -5.42 7.74
CA THR A 59 -27.70 -5.33 8.44
C THR A 59 -27.51 -4.99 9.91
N ASP A 60 -26.53 -5.62 10.55
CA ASP A 60 -26.20 -5.44 11.98
C ASP A 60 -25.18 -4.32 12.20
N THR A 61 -24.19 -4.18 11.31
CA THR A 61 -23.12 -3.18 11.40
C THR A 61 -23.01 -2.42 10.09
N ASN A 62 -23.27 -1.11 10.12
CA ASN A 62 -23.14 -0.21 8.97
C ASN A 62 -22.48 1.10 9.44
N PRO A 63 -21.26 1.42 9.00
CA PRO A 63 -20.46 0.75 7.97
C PRO A 63 -19.70 -0.49 8.47
N GLU A 64 -19.54 -1.49 7.61
CA GLU A 64 -18.61 -2.59 7.85
C GLU A 64 -17.19 -2.17 7.50
N ILE A 65 -16.20 -2.66 8.26
CA ILE A 65 -14.81 -2.20 8.11
C ILE A 65 -13.96 -3.34 7.55
N LEU A 66 -13.44 -3.13 6.33
CA LEU A 66 -12.39 -3.95 5.74
C LEU A 66 -11.03 -3.36 6.13
N SER A 67 -10.25 -4.12 6.88
CA SER A 67 -8.87 -3.80 7.22
C SER A 67 -7.92 -4.39 6.19
N VAL A 68 -7.07 -3.56 5.61
CA VAL A 68 -6.07 -3.97 4.64
C VAL A 68 -4.69 -3.61 5.17
N SER A 69 -3.93 -4.63 5.52
CA SER A 69 -2.59 -4.49 6.09
C SER A 69 -1.55 -4.60 4.99
N TYR A 70 -0.82 -3.52 4.78
CA TYR A 70 0.31 -3.44 3.88
C TYR A 70 1.60 -3.59 4.69
N LEU A 71 2.45 -4.53 4.28
CA LEU A 71 3.66 -4.88 5.00
C LEU A 71 4.82 -5.00 4.01
N ARG A 72 5.66 -3.96 3.97
CA ARG A 72 6.90 -3.98 3.20
C ARG A 72 8.06 -4.45 4.08
N PRO A 73 8.69 -5.61 3.78
CA PRO A 73 9.92 -6.00 4.45
C PRO A 73 11.03 -5.01 4.12
N LYS A 74 11.89 -4.67 5.09
CA LYS A 74 13.14 -3.94 4.81
C LYS A 74 13.98 -4.79 3.86
N THR A 75 14.06 -4.40 2.60
CA THR A 75 15.10 -4.90 1.71
C THR A 75 16.41 -4.48 2.35
N LYS A 76 17.14 -5.47 2.89
CA LYS A 76 18.39 -5.28 3.65
C LYS A 76 19.52 -4.83 2.72
N GLY A 77 19.39 -3.66 2.10
CA GLY A 77 20.40 -2.99 1.27
C GLY A 77 21.39 -2.16 2.09
N GLY A 78 21.68 -2.56 3.33
CA GLY A 78 22.56 -1.79 4.21
C GLY A 78 23.13 -2.55 5.40
N SER A 79 23.13 -3.88 5.40
CA SER A 79 23.72 -4.63 6.51
C SER A 79 24.10 -6.05 6.11
N SER A 80 25.25 -6.22 5.45
CA SER A 80 26.19 -7.33 5.75
C SER A 80 27.53 -7.19 5.05
N GLU A 81 27.63 -6.63 3.84
CA GLU A 81 28.97 -6.57 3.19
C GLU A 81 29.85 -5.42 3.64
N ALA A 82 29.31 -4.22 3.90
CA ALA A 82 30.14 -3.09 4.36
C ALA A 82 30.72 -3.30 5.77
N ALA A 83 30.06 -4.09 6.62
CA ALA A 83 30.57 -4.46 7.94
C ALA A 83 31.60 -5.61 7.87
N LEU A 84 31.49 -6.49 6.88
CA LEU A 84 32.45 -7.59 6.69
C LEU A 84 33.73 -7.11 5.99
N SER A 85 33.67 -6.16 5.03
CA SER A 85 34.89 -5.61 4.40
C SER A 85 35.64 -4.61 5.28
N ALA A 86 34.98 -3.95 6.25
CA ALA A 86 35.66 -3.09 7.22
C ALA A 86 36.36 -3.87 8.35
N ALA A 87 35.98 -5.13 8.59
CA ALA A 87 36.61 -5.97 9.62
C ALA A 87 37.98 -6.54 9.20
N ALA A 88 38.35 -6.44 7.92
CA ALA A 88 39.63 -6.93 7.40
C ALA A 88 40.73 -5.86 7.35
N ALA A 89 40.43 -4.59 7.68
CA ALA A 89 41.43 -3.53 7.63
C ALA A 89 41.41 -2.66 8.90
N SER A 90 42.56 -2.62 9.56
CA SER A 90 43.03 -1.60 10.51
C SER A 90 42.87 -1.86 12.01
N VAL A 91 43.97 -2.37 12.54
CA VAL A 91 44.51 -2.14 13.87
C VAL A 91 44.69 -0.61 14.14
N ARG A 92 43.85 -0.01 15.01
CA ARG A 92 44.04 1.21 15.88
C ARG A 92 44.26 2.62 15.24
N PRO A 93 44.03 3.78 15.94
CA PRO A 93 43.03 4.19 16.96
C PRO A 93 42.33 5.57 16.56
N PRO A 94 41.78 6.42 17.48
CA PRO A 94 40.42 7.01 17.35
C PRO A 94 40.38 8.43 16.75
N GLY A 95 39.55 8.64 15.72
CA GLY A 95 39.36 9.94 15.06
C GLY A 95 37.91 10.41 15.09
N LYS A 96 37.68 11.51 15.80
CA LYS A 96 36.43 12.26 15.96
C LYS A 96 35.97 12.83 14.61
N GLY A 97 34.75 12.53 14.15
CA GLY A 97 34.28 13.15 12.92
C GLY A 97 32.93 12.67 12.40
N ARG A 98 31.92 13.50 12.66
CA ARG A 98 30.78 13.77 11.78
C ARG A 98 29.77 12.63 11.61
N ALA A 99 28.63 12.81 12.28
CA ALA A 99 27.36 12.21 11.89
C ALA A 99 27.12 12.47 10.39
N ALA A 100 27.47 11.48 9.57
CA ALA A 100 27.06 11.44 8.19
C ALA A 100 25.55 11.20 8.22
N LYS A 101 24.82 12.27 7.90
CA LYS A 101 23.44 12.24 7.44
C LYS A 101 23.35 11.15 6.36
N MET A 102 22.97 9.94 6.79
CA MET A 102 22.57 8.85 5.90
C MET A 102 21.21 9.26 5.34
N SER A 103 21.21 10.24 4.45
CA SER A 103 20.21 10.28 3.40
C SER A 103 20.43 9.01 2.59
N SER A 104 19.76 7.94 3.03
CA SER A 104 19.59 6.71 2.29
C SER A 104 18.77 7.04 1.05
N SER A 105 19.44 7.64 0.07
CA SER A 105 19.08 7.50 -1.33
C SER A 105 19.34 6.04 -1.67
N ALA A 106 18.39 5.20 -1.27
CA ALA A 106 18.38 3.82 -1.68
C ALA A 106 18.12 3.83 -3.19
N GLU A 107 19.19 3.69 -3.96
CA GLU A 107 19.18 3.57 -5.40
C GLU A 107 18.43 2.26 -5.72
N GLY A 108 17.25 2.38 -6.33
CA GLY A 108 16.30 1.27 -6.47
C GLY A 108 15.29 1.09 -5.33
N ALA A 109 15.27 1.95 -4.30
CA ALA A 109 14.22 1.90 -3.28
C ALA A 109 12.87 2.22 -3.89
N ARG A 110 11.98 1.24 -3.75
CA ARG A 110 10.55 1.44 -3.88
C ARG A 110 10.07 2.10 -2.60
N ARG A 111 9.54 3.30 -2.71
CA ARG A 111 8.87 3.96 -1.58
C ARG A 111 7.38 3.87 -1.76
N TYR A 112 6.69 3.65 -0.66
CA TYR A 112 5.23 3.71 -0.65
C TYR A 112 4.74 5.06 -1.19
N LEU A 113 3.90 5.00 -2.23
CA LEU A 113 3.35 6.18 -2.88
C LEU A 113 1.94 6.47 -2.40
N GLY A 114 1.11 5.44 -2.33
CA GLY A 114 -0.31 5.58 -2.11
C GLY A 114 -1.11 4.31 -2.41
N TYR A 115 -2.42 4.41 -2.29
CA TYR A 115 -3.35 3.33 -2.63
C TYR A 115 -4.50 3.85 -3.49
N ARG A 116 -5.14 2.93 -4.22
CA ARG A 116 -6.42 3.13 -4.90
C ARG A 116 -7.39 2.02 -4.50
N ILE A 117 -8.60 2.39 -4.13
CA ILE A 117 -9.72 1.52 -3.78
C ILE A 117 -10.76 1.65 -4.89
N LEU A 118 -11.21 0.51 -5.39
CA LEU A 118 -12.30 0.39 -6.35
C LEU A 118 -13.36 -0.51 -5.73
N VAL A 119 -14.57 0.03 -5.58
CA VAL A 119 -15.71 -0.71 -5.05
C VAL A 119 -16.67 -0.99 -6.19
N TYR A 120 -16.89 -2.27 -6.47
CA TYR A 120 -17.86 -2.74 -7.45
C TYR A 120 -19.02 -3.42 -6.72
N TYR A 121 -20.21 -3.26 -7.29
CA TYR A 121 -21.41 -3.97 -6.90
C TYR A 121 -22.09 -4.46 -8.18
N ASP A 122 -22.33 -5.77 -8.28
CA ASP A 122 -22.94 -6.37 -9.48
C ASP A 122 -22.13 -6.04 -10.75
N ASP A 123 -20.80 -6.14 -10.64
CA ASP A 123 -19.81 -5.76 -11.68
C ASP A 123 -19.85 -4.28 -12.12
N LYS A 124 -20.64 -3.43 -11.45
CA LYS A 124 -20.69 -1.98 -11.69
C LYS A 124 -19.88 -1.22 -10.66
N LEU A 125 -19.05 -0.31 -11.13
CA LEU A 125 -18.27 0.57 -10.27
C LEU A 125 -19.21 1.50 -9.47
N GLN A 126 -19.18 1.36 -8.15
CA GLN A 126 -19.98 2.18 -7.23
C GLN A 126 -19.17 3.35 -6.69
N ALA A 127 -17.90 3.11 -6.36
CA ALA A 127 -17.03 4.11 -5.77
C ALA A 127 -15.57 3.89 -6.17
N VAL A 128 -14.86 5.02 -6.27
CA VAL A 128 -13.44 5.07 -6.59
C VAL A 128 -12.78 6.04 -5.63
N GLN A 129 -11.71 5.62 -4.99
CA GLN A 129 -10.92 6.47 -4.11
C GLN A 129 -9.45 6.18 -4.33
N ALA A 130 -8.60 7.21 -4.32
CA ALA A 130 -7.17 7.00 -4.21
C ALA A 130 -6.52 8.10 -3.41
N GLU A 131 -5.49 7.74 -2.66
CA GLU A 131 -4.66 8.66 -1.91
C GLU A 131 -3.19 8.36 -2.24
N PRO A 132 -2.47 9.28 -2.89
CA PRO A 132 -2.92 10.58 -3.37
C PRO A 132 -3.83 10.50 -4.61
N ALA A 133 -4.76 11.45 -4.77
CA ALA A 133 -5.74 11.49 -5.88
C ALA A 133 -5.12 11.44 -7.29
N ARG A 134 -3.84 11.82 -7.43
CA ARG A 134 -3.06 11.68 -8.68
C ARG A 134 -3.01 10.23 -9.20
N LEU A 135 -3.15 9.23 -8.32
CA LEU A 135 -3.24 7.83 -8.72
C LEU A 135 -4.45 7.56 -9.60
N LEU A 136 -5.56 8.28 -9.42
CA LEU A 136 -6.73 8.19 -10.30
C LEU A 136 -6.47 8.80 -11.68
N GLN A 137 -5.62 9.81 -11.76
CA GLN A 137 -5.24 10.42 -13.04
C GLN A 137 -4.30 9.51 -13.83
N LEU A 138 -3.37 8.85 -13.14
CA LEU A 138 -2.42 7.90 -13.75
C LEU A 138 -3.09 6.58 -14.11
N PHE A 139 -3.98 6.10 -13.26
CA PHE A 139 -4.72 4.86 -13.42
C PHE A 139 -6.20 5.16 -13.28
N PRO A 140 -6.87 5.62 -14.37
CA PRO A 140 -8.30 5.84 -14.33
C PRO A 140 -9.04 4.53 -13.99
N PRO A 141 -10.15 4.59 -13.24
CA PRO A 141 -11.03 3.45 -13.10
C PRO A 141 -11.57 3.10 -14.49
N SER A 142 -11.40 1.85 -14.91
CA SER A 142 -12.06 1.40 -16.13
C SER A 142 -13.55 1.24 -15.83
N GLU A 143 -14.32 2.32 -15.96
CA GLU A 143 -15.72 2.18 -16.31
C GLU A 143 -15.72 1.52 -17.69
N SER A 144 -16.28 0.33 -17.82
CA SER A 144 -16.49 -0.30 -19.12
C SER A 144 -17.35 0.64 -19.98
N GLY A 145 -16.72 1.59 -20.69
CA GLY A 145 -17.43 2.65 -21.38
C GLY A 145 -16.51 3.77 -21.88
N SER A 146 -16.08 3.63 -23.14
CA SER A 146 -15.72 4.71 -24.06
C SER A 146 -14.34 5.37 -23.93
N SER A 147 -13.38 4.78 -24.65
CA SER A 147 -12.54 5.57 -25.55
C SER A 147 -13.41 6.16 -26.68
N PRO A 148 -13.35 7.47 -26.98
CA PRO A 148 -13.62 7.96 -28.33
C PRO A 148 -12.45 7.67 -29.28
#